data_AF-A0A0A2B339-F1
#
_entry.id   AF-A0A0A2B339-F1
#
_cell.length_a   1.000
_cell.length_b   1.000
_cell.length_c   1.000
_cell.angle_alpha   90.00
_cell.angle_beta   90.00
_cell.angle_gamma   90.00
#
_symmetry.space_group_name_H-M   'P 1'
#
loop_
_entity.id
_entity.type
_entity.pdbx_description
1 polymer ?
#
loop_
_entity_poly.entity_id
_entity_poly.type
_entity_poly.pdbx_seq_one_letter_code
_entity_poly.pdbx_strand_id
1 'polypeptide(L)' 'MKLAINISLFIFTLLLIDNKSFSLTDNKIKKICETQKRKTICIKILKEKRYNLQKGNLIEIPVIPYKR' A
#
# COMPACT_ATOMS: atom_id res chain seq x y z
N MET A 1 19.82 25.58 -22.11
CA MET A 1 18.50 24.89 -22.25
C MET A 1 18.59 23.37 -22.06
N LYS A 2 19.62 22.67 -22.57
CA LYS A 2 19.78 21.21 -22.33
C LYS A 2 19.91 20.81 -20.85
N LEU A 3 20.61 21.61 -20.04
CA LEU A 3 20.83 21.30 -18.62
C LEU A 3 19.53 21.34 -17.80
N ALA A 4 18.70 22.35 -18.02
CA ALA A 4 17.41 22.50 -17.34
C ALA A 4 16.44 21.36 -17.67
N ILE A 5 16.45 20.88 -18.93
CA ILE A 5 15.63 19.74 -19.36
C ILE A 5 16.08 18.45 -18.66
N ASN A 6 17.39 18.22 -18.56
CA ASN A 6 17.93 17.03 -17.88
C ASN A 6 17.65 17.06 -16.36
N ILE A 7 17.76 18.22 -15.72
CA ILE A 7 17.44 18.41 -14.30
C ILE A 7 15.93 18.20 -14.06
N SER A 8 15.09 18.74 -14.93
CA SER A 8 13.63 18.54 -14.88
C SER A 8 13.24 17.06 -14.98
N LEU A 9 13.84 16.33 -15.93
CA LEU A 9 13.62 14.89 -16.09
C LEU A 9 14.07 14.09 -14.87
N PHE A 10 15.21 14.45 -14.27
CA PHE A 10 15.71 13.81 -13.05
C PHE A 10 14.77 14.02 -11.86
N ILE A 11 14.27 15.25 -11.66
CA ILE A 11 13.29 15.55 -10.61
C ILE A 11 11.97 14.79 -10.83
N PHE A 12 11.54 14.62 -12.08
CA PHE A 12 10.33 13.86 -12.42
C PHE A 12 10.44 12.38 -12.02
N THR A 13 11.62 11.76 -12.16
CA THR A 13 11.84 10.37 -11.72
C THR A 13 11.76 10.20 -10.21
N LEU A 14 12.12 11.22 -9.41
CA LEU A 14 11.99 11.19 -7.95
C LEU A 14 10.53 11.24 -7.49
N LEU A 15 9.67 11.96 -8.22
CA LEU A 15 8.23 12.06 -7.92
C LEU A 15 7.46 10.76 -8.25
N LEU A 16 7.96 9.92 -9.16
CA LEU A 16 7.35 8.63 -9.48
C LEU A 16 7.59 7.56 -8.40
N ILE A 17 8.50 7.79 -7.45
CA ILE A 17 8.84 6.83 -6.39
C ILE A 17 7.79 6.85 -5.26
N ASP A 18 6.83 7.78 -5.28
CA ASP A 18 5.91 8.01 -4.16
C ASP A 18 4.74 7.01 -4.03
N ASN A 19 4.72 5.97 -4.86
CA ASN A 19 3.75 4.87 -4.76
C ASN A 19 4.35 3.62 -4.12
N LYS A 20 5.19 3.81 -3.10
CA LYS A 20 5.74 2.71 -2.30
C LYS A 20 4.60 1.87 -1.69
N SER A 21 4.30 0.77 -2.36
CA SER A 21 4.00 -0.52 -1.76
C SER A 21 3.07 -0.48 -0.54
N PHE A 22 1.88 0.12 -0.67
CA PHE A 22 0.84 -0.16 0.32
C PHE A 22 0.36 -1.60 0.11
N SER A 23 0.96 -2.51 0.86
CA SER A 23 0.57 -3.93 0.88
C SER A 23 -0.94 -4.11 1.15
N LEU A 24 -1.54 -3.15 1.87
CA LEU A 24 -2.96 -3.09 2.25
C LEU A 24 -3.69 -1.89 1.61
N THR A 25 -3.88 -1.90 0.29
CA THR A 25 -4.82 -0.96 -0.38
C THR A 25 -6.27 -1.27 -0.01
N ASP A 26 -7.16 -0.27 -0.09
CA ASP A 26 -8.59 -0.45 0.29
C ASP A 26 -9.27 -1.59 -0.50
N ASN A 27 -8.92 -1.74 -1.79
CA ASN A 27 -9.41 -2.83 -2.63
C ASN A 27 -8.94 -4.21 -2.12
N LYS A 28 -7.68 -4.35 -1.71
CA LYS A 28 -7.15 -5.59 -1.12
C LYS A 28 -7.81 -5.88 0.24
N ILE A 29 -7.96 -4.85 1.10
CA ILE A 29 -8.66 -4.98 2.39
C ILE A 29 -10.08 -5.49 2.16
N LYS A 30 -10.81 -4.89 1.22
CA LYS A 30 -12.17 -5.31 0.88
C LYS A 30 -12.21 -6.78 0.46
N LYS A 31 -11.32 -7.19 -0.45
CA LYS A 31 -11.23 -8.57 -0.96
C LYS A 31 -10.88 -9.59 0.14
N ILE A 32 -9.95 -9.26 1.04
CA ILE A 32 -9.57 -10.13 2.16
C ILE A 32 -10.76 -10.29 3.13
N CYS A 33 -11.38 -9.17 3.51
CA CYS A 33 -12.47 -9.16 4.48
C CYS A 33 -13.79 -9.71 3.93
N GLU A 34 -13.97 -9.75 2.61
CA GLU A 34 -15.18 -10.27 1.97
C GLU A 34 -15.43 -11.75 2.32
N THR A 35 -14.36 -12.51 2.51
CA THR A 35 -14.40 -13.94 2.88
C THR A 35 -14.66 -14.18 4.37
N GLN A 36 -14.61 -13.15 5.22
CA GLN A 36 -14.76 -13.29 6.66
C GLN A 36 -16.20 -13.07 7.13
N LYS A 37 -16.65 -13.85 8.12
CA LYS A 37 -17.98 -13.73 8.74
C LYS A 37 -18.25 -12.34 9.34
N ARG A 38 -17.20 -11.65 9.82
CA ARG A 38 -17.29 -10.33 10.47
C ARG A 38 -16.57 -9.26 9.64
N LYS A 39 -17.14 -8.91 8.49
CA LYS A 39 -16.54 -7.97 7.51
C LYS A 39 -16.13 -6.62 8.12
N THR A 40 -16.99 -6.02 8.94
CA THR A 40 -16.76 -4.70 9.56
C THR A 40 -15.56 -4.69 10.50
N ILE A 41 -15.47 -5.70 11.37
CA ILE A 41 -14.36 -5.88 12.30
C ILE A 41 -13.05 -6.13 11.54
N CYS A 42 -13.08 -6.98 10.52
CA CYS A 42 -11.93 -7.22 9.66
C CYS A 42 -11.38 -5.93 9.03
N ILE A 43 -12.26 -5.12 8.45
CA ILE A 43 -11.87 -3.86 7.80
C ILE A 43 -11.23 -2.92 8.84
N LYS A 44 -11.80 -2.85 10.05
CA LYS A 44 -11.25 -2.03 11.13
C LYS A 44 -9.84 -2.48 11.52
N ILE A 45 -9.63 -3.78 11.74
CA ILE A 45 -8.33 -4.36 12.09
C ILE A 45 -7.30 -4.10 10.99
N LEU A 46 -7.65 -4.30 9.71
CA LEU A 46 -6.69 -4.08 8.61
C LEU A 46 -6.36 -2.61 8.39
N LYS A 47 -7.32 -1.69 8.62
CA LYS A 47 -7.05 -0.24 8.61
C LYS A 47 -6.10 0.17 9.73
N GLU A 48 -6.27 -0.40 10.92
CA GLU A 48 -5.38 -0.17 12.06
C GLU A 48 -3.96 -0.71 11.79
N LYS A 49 -3.86 -1.93 11.25
CA LYS A 49 -2.57 -2.49 10.78
C LYS A 49 -1.90 -1.58 9.75
N ARG A 50 -2.64 -1.07 8.76
CA ARG A 50 -2.10 -0.12 7.76
C ARG A 50 -1.56 1.16 8.41
N TYR A 51 -2.27 1.71 9.38
CA TYR A 51 -1.82 2.89 10.12
C TYR A 51 -0.54 2.62 10.92
N ASN A 52 -0.45 1.47 11.58
CA ASN A 52 0.75 1.04 12.29
C ASN A 52 1.94 0.84 11.34
N LEU A 53 1.70 0.30 10.14
CA LEU A 53 2.73 0.14 9.11
C LEU A 53 3.22 1.50 8.58
N GLN A 54 2.33 2.48 8.41
CA GLN A 54 2.69 3.85 8.05
C GLN A 54 3.54 4.54 9.12
N LYS A 55 3.38 4.17 10.38
CA LYS A 55 4.22 4.62 11.49
C LYS A 55 5.59 3.94 11.58
N GLY A 56 5.84 2.92 10.73
CA GLY A 56 7.08 2.15 10.75
C GLY A 56 7.07 0.95 11.70
N ASN A 57 5.91 0.59 12.27
CA ASN A 57 5.82 -0.60 13.12
C ASN A 57 5.84 -1.88 12.27
N LEU A 58 6.52 -2.91 12.78
CA LEU A 58 6.46 -4.27 12.22
C LEU A 58 5.07 -4.85 12.47
N ILE A 59 4.41 -5.32 11.41
CA ILE A 59 3.09 -5.95 11.49
C ILE A 59 3.02 -7.20 10.61
N GLU A 60 2.25 -8.19 11.03
CA GLU A 60 1.89 -9.31 10.18
C GLU A 60 0.83 -8.91 9.16
N ILE A 61 1.15 -9.07 7.87
CA ILE A 61 0.26 -8.72 6.77
C ILE A 61 -0.35 -10.01 6.20
N PRO A 62 -1.69 -10.10 6.12
CA PRO A 62 -2.33 -11.22 5.44
C PRO A 62 -2.00 -11.19 3.94
N VAL A 63 -1.41 -12.28 3.45
CA VAL A 63 -1.09 -12.46 2.03
C VAL A 63 -2.21 -13.24 1.35
N ILE A 64 -2.72 -12.72 0.23
CA ILE A 64 -3.61 -13.51 -0.65
C ILE A 64 -2.69 -14.41 -1.48
N PRO A 65 -2.78 -15.74 -1.35
CA PRO A 65 -1.95 -16.64 -2.13
C PRO A 65 -2.23 -16.46 -3.63
N TYR A 66 -1.16 -16.44 -4.43
CA TYR A 66 -1.30 -16.50 -5.88
C TYR A 66 -1.83 -17.89 -6.26
N LYS A 67 -2.83 -17.96 -7.15
CA LYS A 67 -3.38 -19.25 -7.61
C LYS A 67 -2.22 -20.08 -8.21
N ARG A 68 -2.10 -21.32 -7.76
CA ARG A 68 -1.24 -22.33 -8.41
C ARG A 68 -1.93 -22.89 -9.65
#